data_AF-W5P1P4-F1
#
_entry.id   AF-W5P1P4-F1
#
_cell.length_a   1.000
_cell.length_b   1.000
_cell.length_c   1.000
_cell.angle_alpha   90.00
_cell.angle_beta   90.00
_cell.angle_gamma   90.00
#
_symmetry.space_group_name_H-M   'P 1'
#
loop_
_entity.id
_entity.type
_entity.pdbx_description
1 polymer ?
#
loop_
_entity_poly.entity_id
_entity_poly.type
_entity_poly.pdbx_seq_one_letter_code
_entity_poly.pdbx_strand_id
1 'polypeptide(L)' 'LCRQERLSCAGQYRGTLFADQPIMFISPASNPPRAKLGELVVLCGGRVTQVPRQASIFIGPSPGRKKETVKYLSETWIL' A
#
# COMPACT_ATOMS: atom_id res chain seq x y z
N LEU A 1 16.07 -0.83 -29.77
CA LEU A 1 15.77 -0.09 -28.53
C LEU A 1 15.93 1.40 -28.82
N CYS A 2 14.82 2.04 -29.13
CA CYS A 2 14.74 3.36 -29.73
C CYS A 2 14.92 4.45 -28.66
N ARG A 3 15.49 5.61 -29.04
CA ARG A 3 15.71 6.77 -28.16
C ARG A 3 14.44 7.24 -27.43
N GLN A 4 13.26 6.94 -28.00
CA GLN A 4 11.94 7.23 -27.45
C GLN A 4 11.57 6.38 -26.23
N GLU A 5 12.01 5.12 -26.16
CA GLU A 5 11.77 4.24 -25.00
C GLU A 5 12.54 4.73 -23.76
N ARG A 6 13.70 5.39 -23.98
CA ARG A 6 14.54 5.94 -22.90
C ARG A 6 13.92 7.16 -22.21
N LEU A 7 13.10 7.93 -22.92
CA LEU A 7 12.37 9.07 -22.34
C LEU A 7 11.14 8.61 -21.56
N SER A 8 10.51 7.50 -21.96
CA SER A 8 9.41 6.88 -21.20
C SER A 8 9.88 6.28 -19.87
N CYS A 9 11.11 5.75 -19.81
CA CYS A 9 11.74 5.30 -18.55
C CYS A 9 12.36 6.43 -17.72
N ALA A 10 12.46 7.65 -18.24
CA ALA A 10 12.93 8.83 -17.51
C ALA A 10 11.78 9.53 -16.73
N GLY A 11 10.54 9.08 -16.90
CA GLY A 11 9.46 9.37 -15.97
C GLY A 11 9.67 8.53 -14.72
N GLN A 12 9.68 9.17 -13.56
CA GLN A 12 9.81 8.52 -12.25
C GLN A 12 8.82 7.34 -12.19
N TYR A 13 9.34 6.11 -12.29
CA TYR A 13 8.51 4.91 -12.41
C TYR A 13 7.59 4.83 -11.20
N ARG A 14 6.31 5.05 -11.44
CA ARG A 14 5.26 4.90 -10.44
C ARG A 14 4.60 3.57 -10.74
N GLY A 15 4.78 2.60 -9.85
CA GLY A 15 4.09 1.33 -9.98
C GLY A 15 2.58 1.58 -9.96
N THR A 16 1.83 0.79 -10.73
CA THR A 16 0.36 0.84 -10.75
C THR A 16 -0.26 -0.36 -10.06
N LEU A 17 0.55 -1.17 -9.37
CA LEU A 17 0.14 -2.42 -8.73
C LEU A 17 -1.03 -2.24 -7.74
N PHE A 18 -1.03 -1.13 -7.00
CA PHE A 18 -2.07 -0.83 -6.02
C PHE A 18 -3.00 0.32 -6.46
N ALA A 19 -2.95 0.74 -7.73
CA ALA A 19 -3.74 1.89 -8.20
C ALA A 19 -5.25 1.66 -8.11
N ASP A 20 -5.71 0.43 -8.37
CA ASP A 20 -7.12 0.05 -8.28
C ASP A 20 -7.55 -0.33 -6.85
N GLN A 21 -6.60 -0.43 -5.92
CA GLN A 21 -6.92 -0.84 -4.56
C GLN A 21 -7.56 0.30 -3.76
N PRO A 22 -8.48 -0.05 -2.83
CA PRO A 22 -9.06 0.92 -1.93
C PRO A 22 -8.02 1.43 -0.93
N ILE A 23 -8.39 2.46 -0.16
CA ILE A 23 -7.51 3.05 0.86
C ILE A 23 -7.12 1.99 1.88
N MET A 24 -5.82 1.87 2.11
CA MET A 24 -5.20 0.92 3.04
C MET A 24 -4.82 1.62 4.34
N PHE A 25 -4.93 0.90 5.46
CA PHE A 25 -4.40 1.32 6.74
C PHE A 25 -3.33 0.32 7.18
N ILE A 26 -2.16 0.82 7.55
CA ILE A 26 -1.04 0.00 8.02
C ILE A 26 -0.95 0.13 9.53
N SER A 27 -0.98 -1.01 10.23
CA SER A 27 -0.91 -1.07 11.69
C SER A 27 0.39 -0.44 12.20
N PRO A 28 0.37 0.34 13.28
CA PRO A 28 1.59 0.93 13.84
C PRO A 28 2.56 -0.10 14.42
N ALA A 29 2.06 -1.29 14.76
CA ALA A 29 2.88 -2.42 15.22
C ALA A 29 3.35 -3.33 14.07
N SER A 30 3.24 -2.89 12.81
CA SER A 30 3.65 -3.71 11.67
C SER A 30 5.16 -3.94 11.63
N ASN A 31 5.56 -5.08 11.10
CA ASN A 31 6.95 -5.38 10.75
C ASN A 31 7.03 -5.85 9.30
N PRO A 32 7.65 -5.09 8.36
CA PRO A 32 8.46 -3.88 8.53
C PRO A 32 7.70 -2.63 9.05
N PRO A 33 8.41 -1.58 9.52
CA PRO A 33 7.79 -0.38 10.05
C PRO A 33 6.80 0.25 9.06
N ARG A 34 5.64 0.69 9.57
CA ARG A 34 4.55 1.27 8.77
C ARG A 34 4.99 2.36 7.78
N ALA A 35 6.04 3.11 8.10
CA ALA A 35 6.57 4.18 7.26
C ALA A 35 7.14 3.59 5.95
N LYS A 36 7.95 2.52 6.05
CA LYS A 36 8.53 1.84 4.89
C LYS A 36 7.45 1.16 4.05
N LEU A 37 6.52 0.44 4.69
CA LEU A 37 5.42 -0.19 3.97
C LEU A 37 4.53 0.86 3.29
N GLY A 38 4.26 1.98 3.96
CA GLY A 38 3.47 3.07 3.40
C GLY A 38 4.13 3.70 2.18
N GLU A 39 5.45 3.91 2.25
CA GLU A 39 6.25 4.39 1.12
C GLU A 39 6.16 3.42 -0.07
N LEU A 40 6.34 2.12 0.15
CA LEU A 40 6.20 1.10 -0.90
C LEU A 40 4.81 1.13 -1.55
N VAL A 41 3.76 1.19 -0.74
CA VAL A 41 2.39 1.26 -1.27
C VAL A 41 2.20 2.50 -2.14
N VAL A 42 2.71 3.67 -1.72
CA VAL A 42 2.61 4.92 -2.49
C VAL A 42 3.44 4.88 -3.77
N LEU A 43 4.65 4.32 -3.73
CA LEU A 43 5.51 4.10 -4.90
C LEU A 43 4.84 3.16 -5.91
N CYS A 44 4.11 2.17 -5.42
CA CYS A 44 3.30 1.24 -6.21
C CYS A 44 1.89 1.74 -6.54
N GLY A 45 1.61 3.04 -6.35
CA GLY A 45 0.39 3.70 -6.82
C GLY A 45 -0.82 3.56 -5.89
N GLY A 46 -0.63 2.95 -4.72
CA GLY A 46 -1.65 2.77 -3.71
C GLY A 46 -1.85 3.99 -2.80
N ARG A 47 -2.88 3.92 -1.97
CA ARG A 47 -3.27 4.98 -1.04
C ARG A 47 -3.24 4.45 0.39
N VAL A 48 -2.53 5.16 1.27
CA VAL A 48 -2.42 4.82 2.70
C VAL A 48 -3.03 5.94 3.54
N THR A 49 -3.86 5.57 4.52
CA THR A 49 -4.40 6.50 5.52
C THR A 49 -3.85 6.21 6.91
N GLN A 50 -3.79 7.26 7.72
CA GLN A 50 -3.52 7.19 9.15
C GLN A 50 -4.79 6.93 9.98
N VAL A 51 -5.97 7.00 9.34
CA VAL A 51 -7.27 6.91 10.00
C VAL A 51 -7.88 5.54 9.68
N PRO A 52 -7.90 4.57 10.63
CA PRO A 52 -8.43 3.23 10.43
C PRO A 52 -9.86 3.20 9.88
N ARG A 53 -10.68 4.21 10.23
CA ARG A 53 -12.09 4.29 9.85
C ARG A 53 -12.30 4.56 8.35
N GLN A 54 -11.29 5.10 7.66
CA GLN A 54 -11.34 5.42 6.23
C GLN A 54 -10.79 4.29 5.35
N ALA A 55 -10.17 3.27 5.95
CA ALA A 55 -9.56 2.19 5.21
C ALA A 55 -10.51 1.01 5.04
N SER A 56 -10.48 0.41 3.85
CA SER A 56 -11.19 -0.84 3.54
C SER A 56 -10.27 -2.06 3.67
N ILE A 57 -8.95 -1.83 3.69
CA ILE A 57 -7.92 -2.86 3.86
C ILE A 57 -7.05 -2.47 5.05
N PHE A 58 -6.86 -3.40 5.97
CA PHE A 58 -5.96 -3.27 7.11
C PHE A 58 -4.79 -4.21 6.92
N ILE A 59 -3.58 -3.69 7.07
CA ILE A 59 -2.34 -4.43 6.88
C ILE A 59 -1.55 -4.48 8.18
N GLY A 60 -1.19 -5.68 8.60
CA GLY A 60 -0.42 -5.95 9.81
C GLY A 60 -1.25 -6.62 10.92
N PRO A 61 -0.71 -6.69 12.16
CA PRO A 61 -1.36 -7.38 13.26
C PRO A 61 -2.77 -6.84 13.48
N SER A 62 -3.76 -7.72 13.38
CA SER A 62 -5.17 -7.33 13.42
C SER A 62 -5.53 -6.79 14.80
N PRO A 63 -6.21 -5.63 14.90
CA PRO A 63 -6.81 -5.23 16.17
C PRO A 63 -7.84 -6.29 16.59
N GLY A 64 -7.93 -6.58 17.88
CA GLY A 64 -8.81 -7.65 18.39
C GLY A 64 -10.27 -7.53 17.93
N ARG A 65 -10.74 -6.31 17.63
CA ARG A 65 -12.05 -6.06 17.03
C ARG A 65 -11.95 -5.95 15.51
N LYS A 66 -12.39 -7.01 14.81
CA LYS A 66 -12.51 -7.04 13.35
C LYS A 66 -13.85 -6.47 12.91
N LYS A 67 -13.85 -5.69 11.83
CA LYS A 67 -15.06 -5.26 11.12
C LYS A 67 -15.28 -6.15 9.92
N GLU A 68 -16.49 -6.66 9.74
CA GLU A 68 -16.82 -7.58 8.64
C GLU A 68 -16.67 -6.93 7.25
N THR A 69 -16.86 -5.62 7.16
CA THR A 69 -16.72 -4.84 5.91
C THR A 69 -15.27 -4.53 5.52
N VAL A 70 -14.29 -4.97 6.33
CA VAL A 70 -12.88 -4.60 6.19
C VAL A 70 -12.03 -5.86 5.99
N LYS A 71 -11.16 -5.84 4.98
CA LYS A 71 -10.20 -6.93 4.76
C LYS A 71 -9.00 -6.75 5.67
N TYR A 72 -8.63 -7.78 6.42
CA TYR A 72 -7.42 -7.81 7.25
C TYR A 72 -6.39 -8.72 6.60
N LEU A 73 -5.23 -8.16 6.27
CA LEU A 73 -4.13 -8.82 5.58
C LEU A 73 -2.84 -8.66 6.39
N SER A 74 -1.91 -9.59 6.22
CA SER A 74 -0.55 -9.47 6.77
C SER A 74 0.33 -8.58 5.89
N GLU A 75 1.46 -8.13 6.44
CA GLU A 75 2.48 -7.36 5.75
C GLU A 75 3.03 -8.08 4.51
N THR A 76 3.06 -9.42 4.55
CA THR A 76 3.49 -10.30 3.45
C THR A 76 2.57 -10.26 2.23
N TRP A 77 1.42 -9.57 2.30
CA TRP A 77 0.61 -9.34 1.10
C TRP A 77 1.18 -8.21 0.24
N ILE A 78 1.96 -7.29 0.83
CA ILE A 78 2.65 -6.22 0.10
C ILE A 78 3.98 -6.72 -0.49
N LEU A 79 4.67 -7.61 0.22
CA LEU A 79 6.00 -8.15 -0.11
C LEU A 79 5.90 -9.41 -0.98
#